data_AF-A0A955WRH3-F1
#
_entry.id   AF-A0A955WRH3-F1
#
_cell.length_a   1.000
_cell.length_b   1.000
_cell.length_c   1.000
_cell.angle_alpha   90.00
_cell.angle_beta   90.00
_cell.angle_gamma   90.00
#
_symmetry.space_group_name_H-M   'P 1'
#
loop_
_entity.id
_entity.type
_entity.pdbx_description
1 polymer ?
#
loop_
_entity_poly.entity_id
_entity_poly.type
_entity_poly.pdbx_seq_one_letter_code
_entity_poly.pdbx_strand_id
1 'polypeptide(L)'
;MTPPRNESGRPWADDVVNIDTAASVRNADRADSVSETARHLEAAIAAAAAGATLGDIALALARHDDPEGTFVPPLPQRRDAAPFERLRAASEAWRQAHGDRPRVFLANLGPIAQHTGRATWAANFFGAGGIEPVRNEGFPDAPTAAGAFAKSGAALACICSSDRIYAEHAVATAKALRAAGATTVVLAGRAGKDPAWDEAALRAAGVDHFIYVGCDVLGTLTTLLTAQGVLK
;
A
#
# COMPACT_ATOMS: atom_id res chain seq x y z
N MET A 1 -6.50 23.59 7.34
CA MET A 1 -6.01 22.20 7.22
C MET A 1 -4.49 22.26 7.29
N THR A 2 -3.89 21.74 8.36
CA THR A 2 -2.43 21.71 8.54
C THR A 2 -1.84 20.62 7.63
N PRO A 3 -0.78 20.88 6.84
CA PRO A 3 -0.22 19.89 5.92
C PRO A 3 0.37 18.69 6.67
N PRO A 4 0.37 17.49 6.06
CA PRO A 4 0.95 16.29 6.66
C PRO A 4 2.45 16.48 6.91
N ARG A 5 2.92 15.95 8.05
CA ARG A 5 4.30 16.06 8.52
C ARG A 5 5.04 14.72 8.35
N ASN A 6 6.34 14.76 8.11
CA ASN A 6 7.20 13.57 7.98
C ASN A 6 7.52 12.97 9.37
N GLU A 7 8.28 11.86 9.40
CA GLU A 7 8.67 11.15 10.64
C GLU A 7 9.51 12.02 11.60
N SER A 8 10.08 13.12 11.10
CA SER A 8 10.81 14.13 11.89
C SER A 8 9.94 15.33 12.31
N GLY A 9 8.65 15.32 12.00
CA GLY A 9 7.70 16.39 12.33
C GLY A 9 7.73 17.62 11.40
N ARG A 10 8.43 17.58 10.27
CA ARG A 10 8.49 18.69 9.29
C ARG A 10 7.40 18.56 8.20
N PRO A 11 6.87 19.68 7.66
CA PRO A 11 5.94 19.63 6.52
C PRO A 11 6.59 18.96 5.31
N TRP A 12 5.86 18.07 4.63
CA TRP A 12 6.37 17.36 3.43
C TRP A 12 6.79 18.29 2.27
N ALA A 13 6.28 19.52 2.24
CA ALA A 13 6.63 20.51 1.21
C ALA A 13 8.10 20.97 1.30
N ASP A 14 8.73 20.85 2.48
CA ASP A 14 10.08 21.35 2.72
C ASP A 14 11.18 20.34 2.30
N ASP A 15 10.82 19.07 2.04
CA ASP A 15 11.76 18.01 1.61
C ASP A 15 11.85 17.89 0.08
N VAL A 16 11.08 18.68 -0.67
CA VAL A 16 11.19 18.73 -2.12
C VAL A 16 12.35 19.66 -2.45
N VAL A 17 13.52 19.11 -2.80
CA VAL A 17 14.62 19.90 -3.36
C VAL A 17 14.06 20.68 -4.54
N ASN A 18 13.98 22.00 -4.40
CA ASN A 18 13.49 22.88 -5.43
C ASN A 18 14.37 22.70 -6.69
N ILE A 19 13.78 22.14 -7.75
CA ILE A 19 14.46 21.83 -9.02
C ILE A 19 15.14 23.07 -9.62
N ASP A 20 14.58 24.26 -9.36
CA ASP A 20 15.13 25.53 -9.82
C ASP A 20 16.39 25.94 -9.03
N THR A 21 16.48 25.61 -7.73
CA THR A 21 17.69 25.83 -6.93
C THR A 21 18.79 24.82 -7.29
N ALA A 22 18.43 23.59 -7.64
CA ALA A 22 19.38 22.63 -8.20
C ALA A 22 19.89 23.10 -9.58
N ALA A 23 19.08 23.80 -10.37
CA ALA A 23 19.49 24.33 -11.68
C ALA A 23 20.47 25.51 -11.56
N SER A 24 20.31 26.40 -10.59
CA SER A 24 21.24 27.51 -10.35
C SER A 24 22.59 27.04 -9.78
N VAL A 25 22.59 26.08 -8.85
CA VAL A 25 23.82 25.44 -8.33
C VAL A 25 24.57 24.71 -9.46
N ARG A 26 23.86 23.96 -10.31
CA ARG A 26 24.46 23.29 -11.49
C ARG A 26 25.11 24.26 -12.48
N ASN A 27 24.61 25.49 -12.61
CA ASN A 27 25.19 26.49 -13.51
C ASN A 27 26.44 27.17 -12.92
N ALA A 28 26.50 27.35 -11.60
CA ALA A 28 27.70 27.85 -10.90
C ALA A 28 28.85 26.82 -10.97
N ASP A 29 28.55 25.54 -10.67
CA ASP A 29 29.51 24.42 -10.82
C ASP A 29 30.03 24.28 -12.27
N ARG A 30 29.18 24.63 -13.25
CA ARG A 30 29.55 24.60 -14.67
C ARG A 30 30.50 25.73 -15.05
N ALA A 31 30.36 26.91 -14.46
CA ALA A 31 31.25 28.04 -14.71
C ALA A 31 32.64 27.81 -14.08
N ASP A 32 32.66 27.28 -12.85
CA ASP A 32 33.89 26.96 -12.12
C ASP A 32 34.65 25.80 -12.78
N SER A 33 33.95 24.75 -13.21
CA SER A 33 34.58 23.63 -13.94
C SER A 33 35.15 24.02 -15.31
N VAL A 34 34.57 25.01 -16.00
CA VAL A 34 35.12 25.53 -17.27
C VAL A 34 36.41 26.32 -17.03
N SER A 35 36.47 27.15 -15.99
CA SER A 35 37.69 27.88 -15.60
C SER A 35 38.82 26.93 -15.17
N GLU A 36 38.47 25.91 -14.41
CA GLU A 36 39.40 24.88 -13.96
C GLU A 36 39.94 24.04 -15.13
N THR A 37 39.08 23.67 -16.09
CA THR A 37 39.49 22.94 -17.29
C THR A 37 40.45 23.76 -18.16
N ALA A 38 40.23 25.07 -18.29
CA ALA A 38 41.13 25.96 -19.03
C ALA A 38 42.52 26.02 -18.39
N ARG A 39 42.58 26.09 -17.05
CA ARG A 39 43.84 26.07 -16.28
C ARG A 39 44.62 24.77 -16.46
N HIS A 40 43.92 23.63 -16.45
CA HIS A 40 44.55 22.32 -16.68
C HIS A 40 45.10 22.20 -18.11
N LEU A 41 44.40 22.77 -19.10
CA LEU A 41 44.87 22.79 -20.48
C LEU A 41 46.13 23.65 -20.64
N GLU A 42 46.18 24.83 -20.03
CA GLU A 42 47.38 25.69 -20.04
C GLU A 42 48.59 25.01 -19.39
N ALA A 43 48.39 24.36 -18.24
CA ALA A 43 49.43 23.61 -17.55
C ALA A 43 49.95 22.43 -18.39
N ALA A 44 49.06 21.72 -19.09
CA ALA A 44 49.42 20.62 -19.98
C ALA A 44 50.25 21.10 -21.19
N ILE A 45 49.87 22.24 -21.77
CA ILE A 45 50.61 22.87 -22.88
C ILE A 45 52.02 23.27 -22.41
N ALA A 46 52.14 23.87 -21.23
CA ALA A 46 53.44 24.25 -20.67
C ALA A 46 54.33 23.02 -20.37
N ALA A 47 53.75 21.94 -19.84
CA ALA A 47 54.47 20.70 -19.59
C ALA A 47 54.96 20.05 -20.90
N ALA A 48 54.13 20.03 -21.95
CA ALA A 48 54.53 19.55 -23.27
C ALA A 48 55.69 20.39 -23.85
N ALA A 49 55.63 21.72 -23.71
CA ALA A 49 56.70 22.62 -24.16
C ALA A 49 58.02 22.40 -23.39
N ALA A 50 57.95 21.94 -22.14
CA ALA A 50 59.10 21.55 -21.33
C ALA A 50 59.62 20.12 -21.61
N GLY A 51 59.03 19.41 -22.58
CA GLY A 51 59.46 18.07 -23.00
C GLY A 51 58.75 16.92 -22.27
N ALA A 52 57.70 17.18 -21.51
CA ALA A 52 56.88 16.12 -20.92
C ALA A 52 56.23 15.28 -22.02
N THR A 53 56.23 13.96 -21.84
CA THR A 53 55.58 13.06 -22.78
C THR A 53 54.06 13.10 -22.60
N LEU A 54 53.34 12.58 -23.60
CA LEU A 54 51.89 12.41 -23.49
C LEU A 54 51.49 11.57 -22.26
N GLY A 55 52.34 10.62 -21.85
CA GLY A 55 52.14 9.79 -20.66
C GLY A 55 52.31 10.56 -19.36
N ASP A 56 53.30 11.45 -19.27
CA ASP A 56 53.52 12.29 -18.08
C ASP A 56 52.37 13.29 -17.89
N ILE A 57 51.90 13.88 -18.99
CA ILE A 57 50.75 14.78 -18.99
C ILE A 57 49.48 14.00 -18.63
N ALA A 58 49.28 12.82 -19.20
CA ALA A 58 48.13 11.96 -18.88
C ALA A 58 48.15 11.51 -17.41
N LEU A 59 49.30 11.27 -16.80
CA LEU A 59 49.41 10.92 -15.38
C LEU A 59 49.13 12.11 -14.46
N ALA A 60 49.57 13.32 -14.85
CA ALA A 60 49.36 14.55 -14.07
C ALA A 60 47.92 15.10 -14.20
N LEU A 61 47.28 14.88 -15.36
CA LEU A 61 45.90 15.26 -15.65
C LEU A 61 44.89 14.16 -15.36
N ALA A 62 45.33 12.90 -15.27
CA ALA A 62 44.55 11.87 -14.63
C ALA A 62 44.23 12.46 -13.27
N ARG A 63 42.98 12.90 -13.15
CA ARG A 63 42.44 13.31 -11.88
C ARG A 63 42.89 12.18 -10.96
N HIS A 64 43.50 12.53 -9.84
CA HIS A 64 43.11 11.82 -8.64
C HIS A 64 41.61 12.10 -8.49
N ASP A 65 40.80 11.49 -9.39
CA ASP A 65 39.39 11.27 -9.22
C ASP A 65 39.38 10.64 -7.85
N ASP A 66 38.72 11.36 -6.94
CA ASP A 66 38.52 11.02 -5.55
C ASP A 66 38.83 9.53 -5.33
N PRO A 67 39.91 9.15 -4.61
CA PRO A 67 40.25 7.73 -4.43
C PRO A 67 39.10 6.94 -3.80
N GLU A 68 38.08 7.65 -3.31
CA GLU A 68 36.76 7.14 -3.02
C GLU A 68 35.76 7.63 -4.09
N GLY A 69 35.65 6.89 -5.21
CA GLY A 69 34.50 7.05 -6.10
C GLY A 69 33.21 7.06 -5.28
N THR A 70 32.22 7.90 -5.62
CA THR A 70 31.01 8.14 -4.80
C THR A 70 30.45 6.84 -4.23
N PHE A 71 30.70 6.60 -2.95
CA PHE A 71 30.19 5.42 -2.27
C PHE A 71 28.72 5.61 -1.96
N VAL A 72 27.86 4.95 -2.74
CA VAL A 72 26.44 4.85 -2.43
C VAL A 72 26.24 3.57 -1.62
N PRO A 73 25.83 3.65 -0.34
CA PRO A 73 25.53 2.44 0.42
C PRO A 73 24.45 1.63 -0.29
N PRO A 74 24.57 0.29 -0.35
CA PRO A 74 23.58 -0.53 -1.01
C PRO A 74 22.21 -0.32 -0.37
N LEU A 75 21.17 -0.28 -1.20
CA LEU A 75 19.80 -0.21 -0.70
C LEU A 75 19.51 -1.45 0.16
N PRO A 76 18.84 -1.29 1.32
CA PRO A 76 18.46 -2.42 2.14
C PRO A 76 17.63 -3.42 1.33
N GLN A 77 18.14 -4.64 1.20
CA GLN A 77 17.36 -5.72 0.60
C GLN A 77 16.25 -6.10 1.58
N ARG A 78 15.01 -5.90 1.15
CA ARG A 78 13.83 -6.33 1.90
C ARG A 78 13.03 -7.31 1.06
N ARG A 79 12.47 -8.32 1.71
CA ARG A 79 11.50 -9.21 1.09
C ARG A 79 10.14 -8.52 1.13
N ASP A 80 9.60 -8.16 -0.03
CA ASP A 80 8.31 -7.45 -0.11
C ASP A 80 7.13 -8.25 0.48
N ALA A 81 7.26 -9.57 0.55
CA ALA A 81 6.29 -10.44 1.20
C ALA A 81 6.35 -10.42 2.74
N ALA A 82 7.45 -9.95 3.35
CA ALA A 82 7.68 -10.03 4.79
C ALA A 82 6.57 -9.36 5.63
N PRO A 83 5.99 -8.21 5.24
CA PRO A 83 4.84 -7.65 5.95
C PRO A 83 3.62 -8.57 5.99
N PHE A 84 3.26 -9.20 4.86
CA PHE A 84 2.15 -10.16 4.81
C PHE A 84 2.45 -11.44 5.59
N GLU A 85 3.71 -11.88 5.61
CA GLU A 85 4.15 -13.01 6.43
C GLU A 85 3.97 -12.74 7.92
N ARG A 86 4.26 -11.52 8.38
CA ARG A 86 3.99 -11.11 9.76
C ARG A 86 2.50 -11.17 10.11
N LEU A 87 1.62 -10.71 9.21
CA LEU A 87 0.17 -10.81 9.42
C LEU A 87 -0.27 -12.28 9.55
N ARG A 88 0.19 -13.15 8.64
CA ARG A 88 -0.11 -14.59 8.67
C ARG A 88 0.45 -15.28 9.92
N ALA A 89 1.66 -14.90 10.35
CA ALA A 89 2.26 -15.42 11.58
C ALA A 89 1.47 -14.98 12.83
N ALA A 90 0.97 -13.74 12.87
CA ALA A 90 0.12 -13.27 13.96
C ALA A 90 -1.23 -14.00 14.01
N SER A 91 -1.86 -14.20 12.85
CA SER A 91 -3.08 -15.02 12.74
C SER A 91 -2.84 -16.47 13.17
N GLU A 92 -1.67 -17.04 12.86
CA GLU A 92 -1.29 -18.37 13.31
C GLU A 92 -1.12 -18.45 14.84
N ALA A 93 -0.44 -17.49 15.44
CA ALA A 93 -0.32 -17.38 16.89
C ALA A 93 -1.70 -17.20 17.56
N TRP A 94 -2.58 -16.42 16.94
CA TRP A 94 -3.97 -16.28 17.39
C TRP A 94 -4.70 -17.62 17.40
N ARG A 95 -4.59 -18.40 16.32
CA ARG A 95 -5.19 -19.75 16.24
C ARG A 95 -4.68 -20.66 17.36
N GLN A 96 -3.38 -20.63 17.66
CA GLN A 96 -2.82 -21.43 18.74
C GLN A 96 -3.39 -21.06 20.11
N ALA A 97 -3.71 -19.78 20.32
CA ALA A 97 -4.27 -19.29 21.59
C ALA A 97 -5.80 -19.43 21.70
N HIS A 98 -6.54 -19.34 20.59
CA HIS A 98 -8.02 -19.26 20.58
C HIS A 98 -8.72 -20.43 19.87
N GLY A 99 -7.97 -21.36 19.28
CA GLY A 99 -8.47 -22.53 18.55
C GLY A 99 -8.64 -22.31 17.05
N ASP A 100 -9.19 -21.17 16.65
CA ASP A 100 -9.47 -20.81 15.25
C ASP A 100 -8.70 -19.56 14.81
N ARG A 101 -8.48 -19.40 13.50
CA ARG A 101 -7.99 -18.13 12.94
C ARG A 101 -9.07 -17.04 13.07
N PRO A 102 -8.69 -15.75 13.04
CA PRO A 102 -9.66 -14.68 12.83
C PRO A 102 -10.48 -14.96 11.56
N ARG A 103 -11.80 -14.97 11.67
CA ARG A 103 -12.72 -15.32 10.58
C ARG A 103 -13.42 -14.11 9.97
N VAL A 104 -13.68 -14.19 8.67
CA VAL A 104 -14.56 -13.26 7.94
C VAL A 104 -15.70 -14.02 7.28
N PHE A 105 -16.93 -13.60 7.52
CA PHE A 105 -18.08 -14.16 6.82
C PHE A 105 -18.30 -13.45 5.48
N LEU A 106 -18.32 -14.20 4.38
CA LEU A 106 -18.61 -13.63 3.07
C LEU A 106 -20.12 -13.57 2.84
N ALA A 107 -20.74 -12.42 3.09
CA ALA A 107 -22.15 -12.19 2.81
C ALA A 107 -22.37 -12.03 1.30
N ASN A 108 -22.44 -13.18 0.61
CA ASN A 108 -22.65 -13.26 -0.83
C ASN A 108 -24.12 -12.99 -1.17
N LEU A 109 -24.41 -11.94 -1.94
CA LEU A 109 -25.79 -11.58 -2.29
C LEU A 109 -26.15 -12.01 -3.71
N GLY A 110 -27.35 -12.53 -3.87
CA GLY A 110 -27.90 -12.95 -5.17
C GLY A 110 -27.26 -14.23 -5.73
N PRO A 111 -27.59 -14.58 -7.00
CA PRO A 111 -27.13 -15.83 -7.62
C PRO A 111 -25.61 -15.97 -7.68
N ILE A 112 -25.11 -17.21 -7.68
CA ILE A 112 -23.67 -17.57 -7.76
C ILE A 112 -22.93 -16.79 -8.85
N ALA A 113 -23.51 -16.67 -10.04
CA ALA A 113 -22.92 -15.94 -11.17
C ALA A 113 -22.65 -14.45 -10.87
N GLN A 114 -23.42 -13.84 -9.97
CA GLN A 114 -23.30 -12.41 -9.63
C GLN A 114 -22.22 -12.15 -8.58
N HIS A 115 -21.98 -13.08 -7.65
CA HIS A 115 -21.06 -12.86 -6.52
C HIS A 115 -19.73 -13.62 -6.61
N THR A 116 -19.63 -14.72 -7.34
CA THR A 116 -18.48 -15.65 -7.26
C THR A 116 -17.13 -14.99 -7.55
N GLY A 117 -17.04 -14.16 -8.59
CA GLY A 117 -15.79 -13.47 -8.94
C GLY A 117 -15.32 -12.56 -7.81
N ARG A 118 -16.24 -11.80 -7.22
CA ARG A 118 -15.95 -10.87 -6.13
C ARG A 118 -15.70 -11.57 -4.80
N ALA A 119 -16.47 -12.61 -4.50
CA ALA A 119 -16.30 -13.44 -3.31
C ALA A 119 -14.96 -14.18 -3.31
N THR A 120 -14.53 -14.68 -4.47
CA THR A 120 -13.21 -15.34 -4.61
C THR A 120 -12.08 -14.35 -4.45
N TRP A 121 -12.19 -13.17 -5.06
CA TRP A 121 -11.21 -12.10 -4.87
C TRP A 121 -11.12 -11.65 -3.41
N ALA A 122 -12.26 -11.43 -2.75
CA ALA A 122 -12.33 -11.05 -1.34
C ALA A 122 -11.72 -12.14 -0.44
N ALA A 123 -12.05 -13.41 -0.68
CA ALA A 123 -11.47 -14.52 0.07
C ALA A 123 -9.93 -14.55 -0.03
N ASN A 124 -9.37 -14.29 -1.21
CA ASN A 124 -7.92 -14.23 -1.41
C ASN A 124 -7.32 -12.98 -0.76
N PHE A 125 -8.00 -11.84 -0.80
CA PHE A 125 -7.62 -10.61 -0.09
C PHE A 125 -7.45 -10.87 1.41
N PHE A 126 -8.44 -11.48 2.06
CA PHE A 126 -8.40 -11.81 3.48
C PHE A 126 -7.37 -12.90 3.79
N GLY A 127 -7.27 -13.92 2.93
CA GLY A 127 -6.30 -15.00 3.05
C GLY A 127 -4.84 -14.52 3.01
N ALA A 128 -4.55 -13.44 2.26
CA ALA A 128 -3.21 -12.83 2.23
C ALA A 128 -2.75 -12.33 3.61
N GLY A 129 -3.70 -11.87 4.46
CA GLY A 129 -3.46 -11.47 5.85
C GLY A 129 -3.63 -12.60 6.87
N GLY A 130 -4.01 -13.80 6.43
CA GLY A 130 -4.31 -14.93 7.33
C GLY A 130 -5.69 -14.86 7.98
N ILE A 131 -6.61 -14.03 7.50
CA ILE A 131 -8.01 -14.04 7.94
C ILE A 131 -8.75 -15.14 7.16
N GLU A 132 -9.44 -16.02 7.87
CA GLU A 132 -10.10 -17.18 7.30
C GLU A 132 -11.51 -16.85 6.77
N PRO A 133 -11.77 -17.00 5.46
CA PRO A 133 -13.08 -16.72 4.89
C PRO A 133 -14.07 -17.88 5.07
N VAL A 134 -15.19 -17.60 5.72
CA VAL A 134 -16.36 -18.49 5.79
C VAL A 134 -17.18 -18.31 4.51
N ARG A 135 -17.11 -19.31 3.63
CA ARG A 135 -17.76 -19.32 2.31
C ARG A 135 -19.17 -19.91 2.37
N ASN A 136 -19.99 -19.57 1.39
CA ASN A 136 -21.36 -20.06 1.17
C ASN A 136 -21.74 -19.86 -0.31
N GLU A 137 -22.90 -20.38 -0.69
CA GLU A 137 -23.44 -20.36 -2.06
C GLU A 137 -24.28 -19.11 -2.38
N GLY A 138 -24.34 -18.14 -1.47
CA GLY A 138 -25.15 -16.93 -1.62
C GLY A 138 -26.42 -16.91 -0.78
N PHE A 139 -26.97 -15.70 -0.65
CA PHE A 139 -28.21 -15.44 0.07
C PHE A 139 -29.16 -14.61 -0.80
N PRO A 140 -30.47 -14.90 -0.75
CA PRO A 140 -31.46 -14.15 -1.51
C PRO A 140 -31.71 -12.76 -0.93
N ASP A 141 -31.49 -12.57 0.37
CA ASP A 141 -31.81 -11.33 1.08
C ASP A 141 -30.94 -11.08 2.33
N ALA A 142 -31.06 -9.87 2.86
CA ALA A 142 -30.31 -9.40 4.03
C ALA A 142 -30.61 -10.19 5.32
N PRO A 143 -31.88 -10.50 5.68
CA PRO A 143 -32.17 -11.30 6.88
C PRO A 143 -31.55 -12.70 6.85
N THR A 144 -31.59 -13.39 5.71
CA THR A 144 -31.02 -14.72 5.56
C THR A 144 -29.50 -14.67 5.71
N ALA A 145 -28.84 -13.68 5.09
CA ALA A 145 -27.41 -13.47 5.24
C ALA A 145 -27.01 -13.17 6.70
N ALA A 146 -27.79 -12.34 7.40
CA ALA A 146 -27.54 -12.00 8.80
C ALA A 146 -27.74 -13.19 9.75
N GLY A 147 -28.76 -14.02 9.50
CA GLY A 147 -28.98 -15.26 10.26
C GLY A 147 -27.85 -16.28 10.07
N ALA A 148 -27.28 -16.37 8.87
CA ALA A 148 -26.10 -17.19 8.60
C ALA A 148 -24.83 -16.60 9.23
N PHE A 149 -24.67 -15.27 9.21
CA PHE A 149 -23.58 -14.57 9.89
C PHE A 149 -23.56 -14.90 11.40
N ALA A 150 -24.70 -14.80 12.08
CA ALA A 150 -24.81 -15.08 13.51
C ALA A 150 -24.38 -16.51 13.89
N LYS A 151 -24.50 -17.47 12.96
CA LYS A 151 -24.09 -18.88 13.14
C LYS A 151 -22.65 -19.15 12.71
N SER A 152 -22.01 -18.21 12.02
CA SER A 152 -20.68 -18.41 11.42
C SER A 152 -19.53 -18.35 12.41
N GLY A 153 -19.76 -17.76 13.59
CA GLY A 153 -18.70 -17.50 14.57
C GLY A 153 -17.63 -16.52 14.08
N ALA A 154 -17.92 -15.73 13.03
CA ALA A 154 -17.09 -14.63 12.57
C ALA A 154 -17.57 -13.32 13.21
N ALA A 155 -16.64 -12.43 13.56
CA ALA A 155 -16.97 -11.07 14.00
C ALA A 155 -16.90 -10.05 12.85
N LEU A 156 -16.14 -10.37 11.81
CA LEU A 156 -16.00 -9.60 10.57
C LEU A 156 -16.96 -10.14 9.50
N ALA A 157 -17.66 -9.26 8.79
CA ALA A 157 -18.47 -9.61 7.63
C ALA A 157 -18.01 -8.86 6.38
N CYS A 158 -18.02 -9.51 5.22
CA CYS A 158 -17.71 -8.89 3.93
C CYS A 158 -18.86 -9.09 2.94
N ILE A 159 -19.49 -8.00 2.51
CA ILE A 159 -20.55 -8.02 1.50
C ILE A 159 -19.92 -8.19 0.12
N CYS A 160 -20.37 -9.23 -0.61
CA CYS A 160 -19.87 -9.59 -1.94
C CYS A 160 -21.04 -9.82 -2.91
N SER A 161 -21.13 -9.01 -3.97
CA SER A 161 -22.09 -9.22 -5.07
C SER A 161 -21.67 -8.44 -6.32
N SER A 162 -22.54 -8.25 -7.29
CA SER A 162 -22.35 -7.31 -8.39
C SER A 162 -22.82 -5.90 -8.01
N ASP A 163 -22.35 -4.89 -8.75
CA ASP A 163 -22.68 -3.49 -8.45
C ASP A 163 -24.18 -3.20 -8.57
N ARG A 164 -24.85 -3.88 -9.51
CA ARG A 164 -26.31 -3.84 -9.67
C ARG A 164 -27.05 -4.29 -8.40
N ILE A 165 -26.61 -5.40 -7.80
CA ILE A 165 -27.27 -5.93 -6.59
C ILE A 165 -26.99 -5.05 -5.36
N TYR A 166 -25.85 -4.34 -5.33
CA TYR A 166 -25.57 -3.42 -4.23
C TYR A 166 -26.52 -2.25 -4.16
N ALA A 167 -26.92 -1.69 -5.31
CA ALA A 167 -27.91 -0.63 -5.40
C ALA A 167 -29.21 -0.97 -4.67
N GLU A 168 -29.60 -2.24 -4.72
CA GLU A 168 -30.87 -2.74 -4.17
C GLU A 168 -30.70 -3.24 -2.72
N HIS A 169 -29.61 -3.95 -2.41
CA HIS A 169 -29.54 -4.77 -1.19
C HIS A 169 -28.38 -4.44 -0.24
N ALA A 170 -27.35 -3.70 -0.64
CA ALA A 170 -26.14 -3.55 0.19
C ALA A 170 -26.41 -2.79 1.50
N VAL A 171 -27.19 -1.71 1.45
CA VAL A 171 -27.56 -0.92 2.65
C VAL A 171 -28.36 -1.76 3.64
N ALA A 172 -29.37 -2.50 3.18
CA ALA A 172 -30.17 -3.38 4.03
C ALA A 172 -29.32 -4.49 4.65
N THR A 173 -28.39 -5.06 3.86
CA THR A 173 -27.48 -6.11 4.31
C THR A 173 -26.51 -5.61 5.36
N ALA A 174 -25.89 -4.43 5.16
CA ALA A 174 -24.99 -3.83 6.14
C ALA A 174 -25.68 -3.62 7.50
N LYS A 175 -26.90 -3.06 7.50
CA LYS A 175 -27.69 -2.88 8.72
C LYS A 175 -28.03 -4.21 9.39
N ALA A 176 -28.42 -5.23 8.61
CA ALA A 176 -28.77 -6.54 9.13
C ALA A 176 -27.55 -7.25 9.76
N LEU A 177 -26.38 -7.17 9.12
CA LEU A 177 -25.12 -7.72 9.66
C LEU A 177 -24.72 -7.02 10.97
N ARG A 178 -24.87 -5.69 11.05
CA ARG A 178 -24.65 -4.95 12.30
C ARG A 178 -25.59 -5.37 13.40
N ALA A 179 -26.89 -5.47 13.11
CA ALA A 179 -27.89 -5.93 14.06
C ALA A 179 -27.61 -7.38 14.53
N ALA A 180 -27.02 -8.21 13.67
CA ALA A 180 -26.60 -9.57 14.01
C ALA A 180 -25.27 -9.66 14.78
N GLY A 181 -24.62 -8.53 15.09
CA GLY A 181 -23.43 -8.48 15.94
C GLY A 181 -22.10 -8.40 15.20
N ALA A 182 -22.08 -8.07 13.90
CA ALA A 182 -20.82 -7.81 13.19
C ALA A 182 -20.10 -6.62 13.83
N THR A 183 -18.87 -6.84 14.29
CA THR A 183 -18.01 -5.78 14.86
C THR A 183 -17.35 -4.95 13.77
N THR A 184 -17.13 -5.54 12.61
CA THR A 184 -16.66 -4.83 11.42
C THR A 184 -17.40 -5.33 10.17
N VAL A 185 -17.84 -4.40 9.33
CA VAL A 185 -18.49 -4.70 8.05
C VAL A 185 -17.68 -4.10 6.91
N VAL A 186 -17.25 -4.95 5.99
CA VAL A 186 -16.50 -4.58 4.79
C VAL A 186 -17.39 -4.78 3.59
N LEU A 187 -17.27 -3.95 2.57
CA LEU A 187 -17.87 -4.19 1.26
C LEU A 187 -16.78 -4.37 0.22
N ALA A 188 -16.87 -5.44 -0.56
CA ALA A 188 -16.00 -5.62 -1.72
C ALA A 188 -16.57 -4.81 -2.88
N GLY A 189 -15.84 -3.82 -3.37
CA GLY A 189 -16.31 -2.88 -4.39
C GLY A 189 -15.73 -1.48 -4.17
N ARG A 190 -15.44 -0.78 -5.27
CA ARG A 190 -14.93 0.59 -5.21
C ARG A 190 -16.12 1.54 -5.13
N ALA A 191 -16.31 2.12 -3.95
CA ALA A 191 -17.30 3.17 -3.74
C ALA A 191 -17.01 4.39 -4.64
N GLY A 192 -18.08 5.06 -5.10
CA GLY A 192 -17.99 6.26 -5.95
C GLY A 192 -17.64 6.04 -7.43
N LYS A 193 -17.40 4.80 -7.88
CA LYS A 193 -17.20 4.50 -9.31
C LYS A 193 -18.53 4.26 -10.05
N ASP A 194 -19.49 3.65 -9.36
CA ASP A 194 -20.83 3.39 -9.90
C ASP A 194 -21.84 4.29 -9.18
N PRO A 195 -22.55 5.19 -9.89
CA PRO A 195 -23.58 6.03 -9.27
C PRO A 195 -24.78 5.21 -8.75
N ALA A 196 -24.88 3.93 -9.09
CA ALA A 196 -25.98 3.07 -8.65
C ALA A 196 -25.99 2.82 -7.13
N TRP A 197 -24.89 3.02 -6.42
CA TRP A 197 -24.85 2.85 -4.96
C TRP A 197 -24.00 3.92 -4.26
N ASP A 198 -24.58 4.50 -3.22
CA ASP A 198 -24.02 5.64 -2.50
C ASP A 198 -23.09 5.20 -1.35
N GLU A 199 -21.84 5.68 -1.36
CA GLU A 199 -20.88 5.45 -0.28
C GLU A 199 -21.40 5.99 1.05
N ALA A 200 -21.97 7.20 1.07
CA ALA A 200 -22.41 7.85 2.29
C ALA A 200 -23.54 7.05 2.95
N ALA A 201 -24.51 6.58 2.16
CA ALA A 201 -25.56 5.69 2.63
C ALA A 201 -25.02 4.38 3.21
N LEU A 202 -24.00 3.78 2.59
CA LEU A 202 -23.39 2.54 3.09
C LEU A 202 -22.57 2.74 4.36
N ARG A 203 -21.82 3.84 4.46
CA ARG A 203 -21.13 4.25 5.68
C ARG A 203 -22.14 4.44 6.82
N ALA A 204 -23.23 5.16 6.56
CA ALA A 204 -24.30 5.37 7.53
C ALA A 204 -25.04 4.06 7.89
N ALA A 205 -25.08 3.10 6.97
CA ALA A 205 -25.61 1.75 7.21
C ALA A 205 -24.66 0.85 8.03
N GLY A 206 -23.42 1.29 8.26
CA GLY A 206 -22.45 0.61 9.10
C GLY A 206 -21.32 -0.09 8.34
N VAL A 207 -21.07 0.19 7.06
CA VAL A 207 -19.87 -0.28 6.34
C VAL A 207 -18.64 0.52 6.78
N ASP A 208 -17.60 -0.16 7.26
CA ASP A 208 -16.35 0.44 7.77
C ASP A 208 -15.26 0.55 6.71
N HIS A 209 -15.21 -0.39 5.78
CA HIS A 209 -14.13 -0.47 4.80
C HIS A 209 -14.65 -0.92 3.43
N PHE A 210 -14.00 -0.39 2.40
CA PHE A 210 -14.23 -0.79 1.01
C PHE A 210 -12.95 -1.42 0.48
N ILE A 211 -13.03 -2.67 0.04
CA ILE A 211 -11.90 -3.38 -0.56
C ILE A 211 -12.10 -3.49 -2.07
N TYR A 212 -11.09 -3.09 -2.84
CA TYR A 212 -11.14 -3.09 -4.30
C TYR A 212 -9.74 -3.17 -4.90
N VAL A 213 -9.65 -3.46 -6.20
CA VAL A 213 -8.38 -3.49 -6.92
C VAL A 213 -7.71 -2.12 -6.86
N GLY A 214 -6.51 -2.05 -6.27
CA GLY A 214 -5.76 -0.82 -6.07
C GLY A 214 -5.94 -0.17 -4.68
N CYS A 215 -6.70 -0.77 -3.77
CA CYS A 215 -6.70 -0.33 -2.36
C CYS A 215 -5.40 -0.73 -1.64
N ASP A 216 -5.09 -0.06 -0.53
CA ASP A 216 -3.99 -0.46 0.36
C ASP A 216 -4.34 -1.76 1.09
N VAL A 217 -3.92 -2.88 0.50
CA VAL A 217 -4.17 -4.23 1.03
C VAL A 217 -3.51 -4.41 2.39
N LEU A 218 -2.25 -4.01 2.54
CA LEU A 218 -1.49 -4.23 3.76
C LEU A 218 -2.05 -3.40 4.92
N GLY A 219 -2.31 -2.11 4.70
CA GLY A 219 -2.89 -1.22 5.70
C GLY A 219 -4.30 -1.64 6.10
N THR A 220 -5.14 -2.05 5.15
CA THR A 220 -6.49 -2.54 5.43
C THR A 220 -6.46 -3.82 6.25
N LEU A 221 -5.68 -4.84 5.86
CA LEU A 221 -5.58 -6.09 6.61
C LEU A 221 -5.00 -5.89 8.01
N THR A 222 -4.01 -5.00 8.15
CA THR A 222 -3.47 -4.61 9.47
C THR A 222 -4.56 -4.02 10.35
N THR A 223 -5.32 -3.06 9.82
CA THR A 223 -6.44 -2.43 10.54
C THR A 223 -7.49 -3.46 10.99
N LEU A 224 -7.87 -4.38 10.10
CA LEU A 224 -8.85 -5.42 10.40
C LEU A 224 -8.35 -6.38 11.49
N LEU A 225 -7.08 -6.80 11.43
CA LEU A 225 -6.50 -7.68 12.45
C LEU A 225 -6.32 -6.98 13.80
N THR A 226 -5.97 -5.68 13.81
CA THR A 226 -5.96 -4.87 15.04
C THR A 226 -7.36 -4.73 15.63
N ALA A 227 -8.38 -4.47 14.81
CA ALA A 227 -9.78 -4.38 15.27
C ALA A 227 -10.31 -5.69 15.87
N GLN A 228 -9.78 -6.84 15.41
CA GLN A 228 -10.08 -8.16 15.97
C GLN A 228 -9.21 -8.51 17.19
N GLY A 229 -8.26 -7.65 17.58
CA GLY A 229 -7.36 -7.87 18.71
C GLY A 229 -6.18 -8.81 18.43
N VAL A 230 -5.98 -9.21 17.17
CA VAL A 230 -4.88 -10.10 16.75
C VAL A 230 -3.54 -9.39 16.81
N LEU A 231 -3.52 -8.12 16.38
CA LEU A 231 -2.37 -7.25 16.45
C LEU A 231 -2.55 -6.23 17.57
N LYS A 232 -1.45 -5.88 18.24
CA LYS A 232 -1.39 -4.85 19.28
C LYS A 232 -0.90 -3.52 18.71
#